data_AF-A0A2M8FT82-F1
#
_entry.id   AF-A0A2M8FT82-F1
#
_cell.length_a   1.000
_cell.length_b   1.000
_cell.length_c   1.000
_cell.angle_alpha   90.00
_cell.angle_beta   90.00
_cell.angle_gamma   90.00
#
_symmetry.space_group_name_H-M   'P 1'
#
loop_
_entity.id
_entity.type
_entity.pdbx_description
1 polymer ?
#
loop_
_entity_poly.entity_id
_entity_poly.type
_entity_poly.pdbx_seq_one_letter_code
_entity_poly.pdbx_strand_id
1 'polypeptide(L)' 'AGNAADSRNIPLQEIANRIEEVKSFQQPLILCCASGARSGMVEQFLTQNGIECCNAGSWLDVNFYQSKSIK' A
#
# COMPACT_ATOMS: atom_id res chain seq x y z
N ALA A 1 -13.73 9.42 -7.85
CA ALA A 1 -13.04 8.24 -7.27
C ALA A 1 -11.75 8.01 -8.07
N GLY A 2 -10.70 7.47 -7.45
CA GLY A 2 -9.41 7.25 -8.09
C GLY A 2 -8.50 6.37 -7.23
N ASN A 3 -7.38 5.94 -7.81
CA ASN A 3 -6.38 5.05 -7.21
C ASN A 3 -5.00 5.28 -7.86
N ALA A 4 -3.97 4.68 -7.27
CA ALA A 4 -2.66 4.67 -7.89
C ALA A 4 -2.68 3.74 -9.12
N ALA A 5 -1.98 4.10 -10.19
CA ALA A 5 -1.83 3.25 -11.37
C ALA A 5 -1.20 1.90 -10.96
N ASP A 6 -1.70 0.83 -11.58
CA ASP A 6 -1.28 -0.56 -11.34
C ASP A 6 -1.36 -1.04 -9.88
N SER A 7 -2.13 -0.33 -9.03
CA SER A 7 -2.32 -0.70 -7.63
C SER A 7 -3.37 -1.79 -7.44
N ARG A 8 -3.19 -2.63 -6.43
CA ARG A 8 -4.22 -3.55 -5.92
C ARG A 8 -4.99 -2.90 -4.77
N ASN A 9 -6.32 -2.94 -4.83
CA ASN A 9 -7.17 -2.39 -3.77
C ASN A 9 -7.60 -3.49 -2.79
N ILE A 10 -7.14 -3.39 -1.55
CA ILE A 10 -7.59 -4.20 -0.41
C ILE A 10 -8.11 -3.26 0.68
N PRO A 11 -9.41 -3.28 1.02
CA PRO A 11 -9.97 -2.45 2.09
C PRO A 11 -9.28 -2.70 3.44
N LEU A 12 -9.11 -1.65 4.24
CA LEU A 12 -8.44 -1.72 5.55
C LEU A 12 -9.03 -2.84 6.44
N GLN A 13 -10.36 -2.98 6.46
CA GLN A 13 -11.05 -3.97 7.28
C GLN A 13 -10.80 -5.42 6.84
N GLU A 14 -10.35 -5.65 5.60
CA GLU A 14 -10.08 -6.99 5.07
C GLU A 14 -8.62 -7.41 5.24
N ILE A 15 -7.71 -6.49 5.57
CA ILE A 15 -6.26 -6.73 5.60
C ILE A 15 -5.90 -7.89 6.53
N ALA A 16 -6.49 -7.94 7.72
CA ALA A 16 -6.22 -9.03 8.67
C ALA A 16 -6.67 -10.40 8.14
N ASN A 17 -7.83 -10.46 7.47
CA ASN A 17 -8.38 -11.70 6.92
C ASN A 17 -7.65 -12.16 5.66
N ARG A 18 -6.95 -11.26 4.98
CA ARG A 18 -6.23 -11.51 3.72
C ARG A 18 -4.71 -11.50 3.90
N ILE A 19 -4.22 -11.63 5.13
CA ILE A 19 -2.78 -11.53 5.43
C ILE A 19 -1.94 -12.55 4.65
N GLU A 20 -2.45 -13.76 4.43
CA GLU A 20 -1.74 -14.79 3.65
C GLU A 20 -1.65 -14.42 2.15
N GLU A 21 -2.67 -13.77 1.60
CA GLU A 21 -2.58 -13.20 0.24
C GLU A 21 -1.52 -12.10 0.19
N VAL A 22 -1.51 -11.20 1.19
CA VAL A 22 -0.55 -10.10 1.26
C VAL A 22 0.90 -10.60 1.38
N LYS A 23 1.14 -11.65 2.18
CA LYS A 23 2.47 -12.29 2.30
C LYS A 23 2.97 -12.88 0.98
N SER A 24 2.07 -13.25 0.07
CA SER A 24 2.44 -13.81 -1.24
C SER A 24 2.90 -12.76 -2.25
N PHE A 25 2.69 -11.47 -1.97
CA PHE A 25 3.13 -10.39 -2.85
C PHE A 25 4.64 -10.18 -2.80
N GLN A 26 5.19 -9.65 -3.89
CA GLN A 26 6.59 -9.26 -3.95
C GLN A 26 6.86 -8.08 -3.01
N GLN A 27 7.79 -8.28 -2.08
CA GLN A 27 8.21 -7.28 -1.10
C GLN A 27 9.44 -6.50 -1.60
N PRO A 28 9.67 -5.24 -1.16
CA PRO A 28 8.85 -4.48 -0.22
C PRO A 28 7.54 -3.94 -0.83
N LEU A 29 6.47 -3.89 -0.04
CA LEU A 29 5.18 -3.36 -0.47
C LEU A 29 5.10 -1.84 -0.35
N ILE A 30 4.60 -1.18 -1.39
CA ILE A 30 4.25 0.24 -1.36
C ILE A 30 2.76 0.38 -1.00
N LEU A 31 2.48 1.00 0.14
CA LEU A 31 1.11 1.19 0.64
C LEU A 31 0.66 2.63 0.42
N CYS A 32 -0.57 2.83 -0.04
CA CYS A 32 -1.17 4.16 -0.13
C CYS A 32 -2.67 4.13 0.16
N CYS A 33 -3.22 5.29 0.49
CA CYS A 33 -4.66 5.48 0.55
C CYS A 33 -5.00 6.92 0.10
N ALA A 34 -6.17 7.46 0.44
CA ALA A 34 -6.51 8.83 0.04
C ALA A 34 -5.57 9.91 0.64
N SER A 35 -5.08 9.70 1.87
CA SER A 35 -4.34 10.72 2.64
C SER A 35 -3.11 10.19 3.39
N GLY A 36 -2.79 8.91 3.25
CA GLY A 36 -1.72 8.24 4.03
C GLY A 36 -2.16 7.68 5.40
N ALA A 37 -3.28 8.10 5.97
CA ALA A 37 -3.67 7.70 7.33
C ALA A 37 -3.95 6.19 7.47
N ARG A 38 -4.76 5.62 6.57
CA ARG A 38 -5.12 4.20 6.61
C ARG A 38 -3.96 3.30 6.22
N SER A 39 -3.14 3.73 5.25
CA SER A 39 -1.94 3.00 4.85
C SER A 39 -0.89 2.98 5.95
N GLY A 40 -0.80 4.01 6.81
CA GLY A 40 0.03 3.98 8.01
C GLY A 40 -0.43 2.96 9.05
N MET A 41 -1.75 2.80 9.24
CA MET A 41 -2.29 1.74 10.09
C MET A 41 -1.95 0.34 9.55
N VAL A 42 -2.04 0.16 8.22
CA VAL A 42 -1.67 -1.11 7.56
C VAL A 42 -0.17 -1.36 7.66
N GLU A 43 0.68 -0.36 7.44
CA GLU A 43 2.14 -0.46 7.58
C GLU A 43 2.53 -0.97 8.98
N GLN A 44 1.97 -0.38 10.03
CA GLN A 44 2.21 -0.82 11.41
C GLN A 44 1.80 -2.29 11.62
N PHE A 45 0.64 -2.69 11.08
CA PHE A 45 0.16 -4.07 11.20
C PHE A 45 1.03 -5.06 10.41
N LEU A 46 1.38 -4.75 9.16
CA LEU A 46 2.14 -5.64 8.28
C LEU A 46 3.59 -5.79 8.74
N THR A 47 4.24 -4.71 9.19
CA THR A 47 5.60 -4.77 9.73
C THR A 47 5.68 -5.63 11.00
N GLN A 48 4.67 -5.57 11.88
CA GLN A 48 4.56 -6.48 13.04
C GLN A 48 4.39 -7.95 12.65
N ASN A 49 3.87 -8.21 11.45
CA ASN A 49 3.72 -9.56 10.87
C ASN A 49 4.93 -9.95 9.99
N GLY A 50 6.03 -9.19 10.04
CA GLY A 50 7.27 -9.49 9.32
C GLY A 50 7.21 -9.21 7.82
N ILE A 51 6.27 -8.39 7.36
CA ILE A 51 6.13 -8.01 5.94
C ILE A 51 6.81 -6.66 5.74
N GLU A 52 7.79 -6.64 4.84
CA GLU A 52 8.50 -5.41 4.47
C GLU A 52 7.57 -4.53 3.64
N CYS A 53 7.28 -3.33 4.14
CA CYS A 53 6.39 -2.38 3.48
C CYS A 53 6.67 -0.95 3.92
N CYS A 54 6.22 0.02 3.13
CA CYS A 54 6.29 1.43 3.48
C CYS A 54 5.00 2.18 3.13
N ASN A 55 4.64 3.17 3.96
CA ASN A 55 3.53 4.09 3.69
C ASN A 55 3.97 5.23 2.79
N ALA A 56 3.54 5.20 1.53
CA ALA A 56 3.82 6.23 0.52
C ALA A 56 2.81 7.39 0.50
N GLY A 57 1.91 7.47 1.48
CA GLY A 57 1.00 8.61 1.63
C GLY A 57 -0.24 8.53 0.73
N SER A 58 -0.55 9.63 0.03
CA SER A 58 -1.70 9.69 -0.86
C SER A 58 -1.44 8.91 -2.14
N TRP A 59 -2.45 8.24 -2.69
CA TRP A 59 -2.37 7.64 -4.02
C TRP A 59 -2.09 8.68 -5.12
N LEU A 60 -2.39 9.96 -4.87
CA LEU A 60 -2.01 11.08 -5.74
C LEU A 60 -0.49 11.28 -5.77
N ASP A 61 0.16 11.22 -4.60
CA ASP A 61 1.62 11.34 -4.49
C ASP A 61 2.29 10.16 -5.19
N VAL A 62 1.79 8.94 -4.97
CA VAL A 62 2.26 7.74 -5.65
C VAL A 62 2.17 7.89 -7.17
N ASN A 63 1.03 8.33 -7.69
CA ASN A 63 0.88 8.59 -9.13
C ASN A 63 1.87 9.62 -9.65
N PHE A 64 2.06 10.72 -8.90
CA PHE A 64 3.03 11.73 -9.26
C PHE A 64 4.45 11.16 -9.34
N TYR A 65 4.88 10.37 -8.35
CA TYR A 65 6.20 9.74 -8.36
C TYR A 65 6.34 8.70 -9.49
N GLN A 66 5.33 7.85 -9.71
CA GLN A 66 5.34 6.89 -10.81
C GLN A 66 5.50 7.61 -12.17
N SER A 67 4.78 8.72 -12.39
CA SER A 67 4.88 9.48 -13.64
C SER A 67 6.27 10.07 -13.91
N LYS A 68 7.10 10.26 -12.86
CA LYS A 68 8.48 10.74 -12.98
C LYS A 68 9.50 9.64 -13.22
N SER A 69 9.20 8.43 -12.73
CA SER A 69 10.07 7.27 -12.84
C SER A 69 9.98 6.57 -14.20
N ILE A 70 8.97 6.89 -15.00
CA ILE A 70 8.89 6.50 -16.41
C ILE A 70 9.82 7.42 -17.21
N LYS A 71 11.08 7.02 -17.33
CA LYS A 71 12.02 7.48 -18.38
C LYS A 71 12.54 6.27 -19.15
#